data_AF-A0A660SGR6-F1
#
_entry.id   AF-A0A660SGR6-F1
#
_cell.length_a   1.000
_cell.length_b   1.000
_cell.length_c   1.000
_cell.angle_alpha   90.00
_cell.angle_beta   90.00
_cell.angle_gamma   90.00
#
_symmetry.space_group_name_H-M   'P 1'
#
loop_
_entity.id
_entity.type
_entity.pdbx_description
1 polymer ?
#
loop_
_entity_poly.entity_id
_entity_poly.type
_entity_poly.pdbx_seq_one_letter_code
_entity_poly.pdbx_strand_id
1 'polypeptide(L)'
;MGFKPPPYSYCDYRCDRCSERDRCAVYREDQERLLQHYLKGEDPDDPEVFTRDLEEIFQRTEAMIREWAEKEGIDIDELDDEEYPKVNPNDFVIYRLAREYFQAAHRFIQTLEREGIPAEVADDYEDLIWYHTLIYAKTGRLVSGTHDMMDEEWRRIEERGTLGVIQKGIRLSRSALEHMFNELPGHLESIAGLLKILNRIERQIETDLYQRAD
;
A
#
# COMPACT_ATOMS: atom_id res chain seq x y z
N MET A 1 18.05 22.25 -2.24
CA MET A 1 17.06 21.55 -3.08
C MET A 1 16.62 20.37 -2.25
N GLY A 2 15.38 20.36 -1.74
CA GLY A 2 14.94 19.32 -0.81
C GLY A 2 14.94 17.95 -1.48
N PHE A 3 15.40 16.93 -0.79
CA PHE A 3 15.33 15.54 -1.26
C PHE A 3 13.85 15.18 -1.51
N LYS A 4 13.54 14.71 -2.72
CA LYS A 4 12.23 14.14 -3.04
C LYS A 4 12.39 12.62 -3.01
N PRO A 5 11.80 11.91 -2.04
CA PRO A 5 11.84 10.47 -2.04
C PRO A 5 11.25 9.93 -3.34
N PRO A 6 11.78 8.81 -3.82
CA PRO A 6 11.34 8.26 -5.08
C PRO A 6 9.86 7.86 -4.99
N PRO A 7 9.10 8.01 -6.09
CA PRO A 7 7.64 7.92 -6.08
C PRO A 7 7.11 6.54 -5.64
N TYR A 8 7.94 5.48 -5.70
CA TYR A 8 7.55 4.13 -5.31
C TYR A 8 7.28 3.99 -3.80
N SER A 9 7.93 4.77 -2.93
CA SER A 9 7.72 4.70 -1.48
C SER A 9 6.29 5.06 -1.07
N TYR A 10 5.65 5.94 -1.85
CA TYR A 10 4.28 6.43 -1.64
C TYR A 10 3.36 6.10 -2.80
N CYS A 11 3.61 4.95 -3.42
CA CYS A 11 2.80 4.40 -4.49
C CYS A 11 1.61 3.60 -3.92
N ASP A 12 0.49 3.65 -4.63
CA ASP A 12 -0.67 2.79 -4.41
C ASP A 12 -0.79 1.68 -5.46
N TYR A 13 0.25 1.47 -6.26
CA TYR A 13 0.39 0.48 -7.35
C TYR A 13 -0.74 0.47 -8.41
N ARG A 14 -1.52 1.55 -8.50
CA ARG A 14 -2.45 1.80 -9.62
C ARG A 14 -1.73 2.54 -10.74
N CYS A 15 -0.75 1.88 -11.34
CA CYS A 15 0.11 2.46 -12.39
C CYS A 15 -0.68 2.89 -13.63
N ASP A 16 -1.79 2.22 -13.93
CA ASP A 16 -2.76 2.57 -14.97
C ASP A 16 -3.38 3.97 -14.77
N ARG A 17 -3.48 4.42 -13.52
CA ARG A 17 -4.08 5.72 -13.11
C ARG A 17 -3.05 6.70 -12.52
N CYS A 18 -1.75 6.42 -12.64
CA CYS A 18 -0.69 7.21 -11.99
C CYS A 18 -0.19 8.38 -12.85
N SER A 19 -0.23 9.60 -12.30
CA SER A 19 0.24 10.81 -12.99
C SER A 19 1.76 10.92 -13.10
N GLU A 20 2.51 10.16 -12.30
CA GLU A 20 3.98 10.15 -12.29
C GLU A 20 4.56 8.95 -13.06
N ARG A 21 3.70 8.17 -13.72
CA ARG A 21 4.04 6.92 -14.41
C ARG A 21 5.25 7.06 -15.33
N ASP A 22 5.28 8.11 -16.15
CA ASP A 22 6.33 8.34 -17.15
C ASP A 22 7.72 8.65 -16.54
N ARG A 23 7.76 9.02 -15.26
CA ARG A 23 9.00 9.32 -14.52
C ARG A 23 9.31 8.26 -13.46
N CYS A 24 8.47 7.24 -13.31
CA CYS A 24 8.64 6.18 -12.34
C CYS A 24 9.62 5.13 -12.88
N ALA A 25 10.80 5.03 -12.27
CA ALA A 25 11.81 4.05 -12.65
C ALA A 25 11.27 2.60 -12.54
N VAL A 26 10.54 2.29 -11.47
CA VAL A 26 9.93 0.97 -11.26
C VAL A 26 8.97 0.60 -12.39
N TYR A 27 8.07 1.52 -12.77
CA TYR A 27 7.14 1.25 -13.88
C TYR A 27 7.89 1.06 -15.20
N ARG A 28 8.87 1.91 -15.49
CA ARG A 28 9.66 1.79 -16.73
C ARG A 28 10.42 0.47 -16.80
N GLU A 29 11.11 0.08 -15.73
CA GLU A 29 11.84 -1.20 -15.67
C GLU A 29 10.91 -2.40 -15.84
N ASP A 30 9.71 -2.35 -15.27
CA ASP A 30 8.69 -3.38 -15.43
C ASP A 30 8.20 -3.49 -16.88
N GLN A 31 7.90 -2.36 -17.54
CA GLN A 31 7.50 -2.35 -18.95
C GLN A 31 8.61 -2.83 -19.89
N GLU A 32 9.86 -2.46 -19.60
CA GLU A 32 11.01 -2.95 -20.35
C GLU A 32 11.15 -4.46 -20.23
N ARG A 33 11.00 -5.01 -19.02
CA ARG A 33 11.02 -6.47 -18.78
C ARG A 33 9.89 -7.18 -19.53
N LEU A 34 8.65 -6.72 -19.41
CA LEU A 34 7.50 -7.29 -20.14
C LEU A 34 7.76 -7.32 -21.65
N LEU A 35 8.26 -6.21 -22.22
CA LEU A 35 8.62 -6.15 -23.63
C LEU A 35 9.70 -7.16 -24.01
N GLN A 36 10.71 -7.36 -23.16
CA GLN A 36 11.75 -8.36 -23.42
C GLN A 36 11.20 -9.79 -23.47
N HIS A 37 10.28 -10.16 -22.58
CA HIS A 37 9.64 -11.49 -22.64
C HIS A 37 8.81 -11.66 -23.89
N TYR A 38 8.00 -10.65 -24.25
CA TYR A 38 7.21 -10.71 -25.49
C TYR A 38 8.10 -10.83 -26.74
N LEU A 39 9.22 -10.12 -26.79
CA LEU A 39 10.19 -10.23 -27.89
C LEU A 39 10.86 -11.61 -27.97
N LYS A 40 11.03 -12.28 -26.83
CA LYS A 40 11.55 -13.66 -26.73
C LYS A 40 10.46 -14.73 -26.98
N GLY A 41 9.19 -14.33 -27.06
CA GLY A 41 8.06 -15.26 -27.14
C GLY A 41 7.79 -15.99 -25.83
N GLU A 42 8.23 -15.42 -24.70
CA GLU A 42 7.98 -15.93 -23.36
C GLU A 42 6.68 -15.32 -22.81
N ASP A 43 5.93 -16.12 -22.05
CA ASP A 43 4.78 -15.64 -21.27
C ASP A 43 5.28 -15.14 -19.91
N PRO A 44 5.15 -13.84 -19.58
CA PRO A 44 5.56 -13.31 -18.28
C PRO A 44 4.80 -13.90 -17.09
N ASP A 45 3.58 -14.41 -17.33
CA ASP A 45 2.74 -15.02 -16.30
C ASP A 45 3.05 -16.52 -16.13
N ASP A 46 3.97 -17.08 -16.92
CA ASP A 46 4.47 -18.43 -16.73
C ASP A 46 5.27 -18.53 -15.42
N PRO A 47 4.96 -19.47 -14.52
CA PRO A 47 5.64 -19.60 -13.23
C PRO A 47 7.16 -19.78 -13.33
N GLU A 48 7.68 -20.44 -14.37
CA GLU A 48 9.12 -20.63 -14.55
C GLU A 48 9.81 -19.34 -14.98
N VAL A 49 9.19 -18.59 -15.90
CA VAL A 49 9.65 -17.27 -16.34
C VAL A 49 9.66 -16.29 -15.17
N PHE A 50 8.55 -16.21 -14.43
CA PHE A 50 8.43 -15.37 -13.24
C PHE A 50 9.49 -15.70 -12.18
N THR A 51 9.70 -17.00 -11.91
CA THR A 51 10.67 -17.44 -10.89
C THR A 51 12.09 -17.05 -11.29
N ARG A 52 12.46 -17.22 -12.56
CA ARG A 52 13.76 -16.82 -13.08
C ARG A 52 13.97 -15.31 -12.98
N ASP A 53 12.97 -14.50 -13.34
CA ASP A 53 13.06 -13.05 -13.21
C ASP A 53 13.24 -12.62 -11.76
N LEU A 54 12.55 -13.28 -10.83
CA LEU A 54 12.68 -13.03 -9.40
C LEU A 54 14.10 -13.32 -8.92
N GLU A 55 14.69 -14.46 -9.32
CA GLU A 55 16.08 -14.80 -9.03
C GLU A 55 17.06 -13.75 -9.56
N GLU A 56 16.89 -13.31 -10.81
CA GLU A 56 17.72 -12.26 -11.43
C GLU A 56 17.63 -10.93 -10.67
N ILE A 57 16.43 -10.51 -10.25
CA ILE A 57 16.22 -9.29 -9.48
C ILE A 57 16.93 -9.36 -8.13
N PHE A 58 16.83 -10.49 -7.42
CA PHE A 58 17.52 -10.67 -6.13
C PHE A 58 19.03 -10.68 -6.28
N GLN A 59 19.57 -11.38 -7.28
CA GLN A 59 21.01 -11.39 -7.56
C GLN A 59 21.54 -9.99 -7.89
N ARG A 60 20.81 -9.23 -8.73
CA ARG A 60 21.17 -7.84 -9.05
C ARG A 60 21.14 -6.96 -7.79
N THR A 61 20.12 -7.11 -6.97
CA THR A 61 19.95 -6.34 -5.73
C THR A 61 21.06 -6.66 -4.73
N GLU A 62 21.41 -7.93 -4.54
CA GLU A 62 22.52 -8.34 -3.69
C GLU A 62 23.85 -7.73 -4.15
N ALA A 63 24.13 -7.80 -5.45
CA ALA A 63 25.35 -7.21 -6.02
C ALA A 63 25.41 -5.69 -5.76
N MET A 64 24.29 -4.97 -5.94
CA MET A 64 24.21 -3.54 -5.65
C MET A 64 24.43 -3.22 -4.18
N ILE A 65 23.87 -4.02 -3.26
CA ILE A 65 24.05 -3.84 -1.81
C ILE A 65 25.51 -4.06 -1.42
N ARG A 66 26.15 -5.14 -1.90
CA ARG A 66 27.57 -5.43 -1.62
C ARG A 66 28.50 -4.34 -2.15
N GLU A 67 28.27 -3.88 -3.38
CA GLU A 67 29.05 -2.78 -3.97
C GLU A 67 28.92 -1.49 -3.16
N TRP A 68 27.71 -1.17 -2.69
CA TRP A 68 27.49 0.00 -1.83
C TRP A 68 28.17 -0.15 -0.47
N ALA A 69 28.06 -1.30 0.18
CA ALA A 69 28.69 -1.55 1.47
C ALA A 69 30.21 -1.48 1.39
N GLU A 70 30.83 -2.05 0.34
CA GLU A 70 32.27 -1.93 0.11
C GLU A 70 32.71 -0.46 -0.03
N LYS A 71 31.93 0.37 -0.76
CA LYS A 71 32.20 1.80 -0.92
C LYS A 71 32.11 2.58 0.39
N GLU A 72 31.15 2.23 1.25
CA GLU A 72 30.96 2.86 2.55
C GLU A 72 31.82 2.23 3.66
N GLY A 73 32.61 1.20 3.34
CA GLY A 73 33.45 0.48 4.32
C GLY A 73 32.66 -0.30 5.37
N ILE A 74 31.44 -0.73 5.02
CA ILE A 74 30.55 -1.51 5.87
C ILE A 74 30.81 -3.00 5.59
N ASP A 75 31.13 -3.76 6.64
CA ASP A 75 31.16 -5.22 6.56
C ASP A 75 29.76 -5.78 6.84
N ILE A 76 29.10 -6.30 5.80
CA ILE A 76 27.74 -6.84 5.89
C ILE A 76 27.74 -8.16 6.68
N ASP A 77 28.85 -8.91 6.65
CA ASP A 77 28.94 -10.23 7.29
C ASP A 77 29.21 -10.12 8.80
N GLU A 78 29.57 -8.93 9.29
CA GLU A 78 29.84 -8.61 10.71
C GLU A 78 28.79 -7.67 11.34
N LEU A 79 27.61 -7.51 10.75
CA LEU A 79 26.54 -6.70 11.33
C LEU A 79 26.00 -7.33 12.63
N ASP A 80 25.78 -6.51 13.66
CA ASP A 80 25.10 -6.93 14.89
C ASP A 80 23.60 -7.09 14.64
N ASP A 81 22.99 -8.12 15.23
CA ASP A 81 21.54 -8.30 15.24
C ASP A 81 20.95 -7.32 16.27
N GLU A 82 20.90 -6.04 15.94
CA GLU A 82 20.25 -5.04 16.79
C GLU A 82 18.78 -5.43 17.03
N GLU A 83 18.43 -5.71 18.29
CA GLU A 83 17.03 -5.95 18.67
C GLU A 83 16.24 -4.65 18.57
N TYR A 84 15.59 -4.45 17.44
CA TYR A 84 14.69 -3.32 17.24
C TYR A 84 13.46 -3.41 18.14
N PRO A 85 13.00 -2.29 18.73
CA PRO A 85 11.78 -2.27 19.51
C PRO A 85 10.61 -2.70 18.62
N LYS A 86 10.04 -3.87 18.92
CA LYS A 86 8.87 -4.40 18.21
C LYS A 86 7.64 -3.59 18.59
N VAL A 87 7.29 -2.64 17.73
CA VAL A 87 6.03 -1.90 17.86
C VAL A 87 4.89 -2.80 17.42
N ASN A 88 3.95 -3.11 18.31
CA ASN A 88 2.72 -3.79 17.94
C ASN A 88 1.72 -2.78 17.37
N PRO A 89 1.35 -2.84 16.08
CA PRO A 89 0.41 -1.88 15.50
C PRO A 89 -0.96 -1.88 16.20
N ASN A 90 -1.37 -3.01 16.81
CA ASN A 90 -2.65 -3.10 17.53
C ASN A 90 -2.69 -2.24 18.80
N ASP A 91 -1.57 -1.67 19.23
CA ASP A 91 -1.53 -0.72 20.33
C ASP A 91 -2.07 0.66 19.93
N PHE A 92 -2.31 0.90 18.62
CA PHE A 92 -2.77 2.20 18.12
C PHE A 92 -4.23 2.16 17.67
N VAL A 93 -5.00 3.18 18.07
CA VAL A 93 -6.43 3.30 17.74
C VAL A 93 -6.64 3.31 16.23
N ILE A 94 -5.85 4.09 15.49
CA ILE A 94 -5.97 4.20 14.02
C ILE A 94 -5.82 2.84 13.32
N TYR A 95 -4.89 2.00 13.78
CA TYR A 95 -4.69 0.68 13.21
C TYR A 95 -5.84 -0.28 13.54
N ARG A 96 -6.38 -0.23 14.77
CA ARG A 96 -7.58 -1.00 15.13
C ARG A 96 -8.77 -0.61 14.25
N LEU A 97 -8.96 0.69 13.96
CA LEU A 97 -10.00 1.19 13.05
C LEU A 97 -9.78 0.73 11.60
N ALA A 98 -8.55 0.82 11.09
CA ALA A 98 -8.21 0.35 9.75
C ALA A 98 -8.44 -1.15 9.59
N ARG A 99 -8.14 -1.95 10.64
CA ARG A 99 -8.45 -3.38 10.69
C ARG A 99 -9.95 -3.65 10.70
N GLU A 100 -10.72 -2.88 11.48
CA GLU A 100 -12.19 -2.96 11.51
C GLU A 100 -12.76 -2.70 10.10
N TYR A 101 -12.28 -1.65 9.42
CA TYR A 101 -12.66 -1.33 8.05
C TYR A 101 -12.31 -2.47 7.08
N PHE A 102 -11.05 -2.94 7.10
CA PHE A 102 -10.59 -4.04 6.25
C PHE A 102 -11.50 -5.27 6.39
N GLN A 103 -11.77 -5.71 7.62
CA GLN A 103 -12.59 -6.89 7.87
C GLN A 103 -14.05 -6.70 7.42
N ALA A 104 -14.63 -5.52 7.66
CA ALA A 104 -15.99 -5.23 7.24
C ALA A 104 -16.10 -5.13 5.71
N ALA A 105 -15.16 -4.43 5.06
CA ALA A 105 -15.13 -4.26 3.61
C ALA A 105 -14.89 -5.60 2.92
N HIS A 106 -13.98 -6.44 3.44
CA HIS A 106 -13.73 -7.77 2.90
C HIS A 106 -14.99 -8.65 2.94
N ARG A 107 -15.75 -8.62 4.04
CA ARG A 107 -17.04 -9.35 4.12
C ARG A 107 -18.05 -8.83 3.10
N PHE A 108 -18.12 -7.51 2.92
CA PHE A 108 -19.01 -6.90 1.94
C PHE A 108 -18.63 -7.27 0.50
N ILE A 109 -17.35 -7.22 0.17
CA ILE A 109 -16.78 -7.66 -1.12
C ILE A 109 -17.16 -9.13 -1.39
N GLN A 110 -16.96 -10.02 -0.42
CA GLN A 110 -17.33 -11.44 -0.56
C GLN A 110 -18.83 -11.65 -0.78
N THR A 111 -19.68 -10.77 -0.27
CA THR A 111 -21.14 -10.82 -0.53
C THR A 111 -21.42 -10.42 -1.97
N LEU A 112 -20.85 -9.31 -2.45
CA LEU A 112 -21.01 -8.87 -3.84
C LEU A 112 -20.51 -9.92 -4.85
N GLU A 113 -19.37 -10.55 -4.58
CA GLU A 113 -18.84 -11.64 -5.42
C GLU A 113 -19.79 -12.83 -5.53
N ARG A 114 -20.50 -13.16 -4.44
CA ARG A 114 -21.48 -14.25 -4.42
C ARG A 114 -22.78 -13.91 -5.14
N GLU A 115 -23.21 -12.65 -5.06
CA GLU A 115 -24.45 -12.17 -5.68
C GLU A 115 -24.25 -11.79 -7.16
N GLY A 116 -23.00 -11.57 -7.58
CA GLY A 116 -22.63 -11.00 -8.86
C GLY A 116 -22.47 -9.49 -8.76
N ILE A 117 -21.38 -8.98 -9.34
CA ILE A 117 -21.06 -7.54 -9.31
C ILE A 117 -21.87 -6.84 -10.43
N PRO A 118 -22.78 -5.92 -10.10
CA PRO A 118 -23.51 -5.18 -11.13
C PRO A 118 -22.56 -4.31 -11.97
N ALA A 119 -22.87 -4.17 -13.26
CA ALA A 119 -22.02 -3.42 -14.19
C ALA A 119 -21.93 -1.93 -13.82
N GLU A 120 -22.97 -1.40 -13.19
CA GLU A 120 -23.12 -0.02 -12.76
C GLU A 120 -22.11 0.37 -11.66
N VAL A 121 -21.58 -0.60 -10.92
CA VAL A 121 -20.63 -0.38 -9.80
C VAL A 121 -19.30 -1.11 -10.00
N ALA A 122 -18.99 -1.56 -11.21
CA ALA A 122 -17.79 -2.34 -11.49
C ALA A 122 -16.50 -1.58 -11.13
N ASP A 123 -16.38 -0.32 -11.54
CA ASP A 123 -15.22 0.53 -11.23
C ASP A 123 -15.12 0.83 -9.71
N ASP A 124 -16.25 1.03 -9.05
CA ASP A 124 -16.29 1.26 -7.60
C ASP A 124 -15.84 0.00 -6.84
N TYR A 125 -16.24 -1.17 -7.33
CA TYR A 125 -15.82 -2.45 -6.78
C TYR A 125 -14.30 -2.63 -6.92
N GLU A 126 -13.71 -2.29 -8.07
CA GLU A 126 -12.26 -2.31 -8.26
C GLU A 126 -11.52 -1.37 -7.29
N ASP A 127 -12.06 -0.18 -7.04
CA ASP A 127 -11.46 0.73 -6.07
C ASP A 127 -11.62 0.22 -4.64
N LEU A 128 -12.78 -0.33 -4.28
CA LEU A 128 -13.02 -0.87 -2.95
C LEU A 128 -12.15 -2.11 -2.65
N ILE A 129 -12.05 -3.06 -3.59
CA ILE A 129 -11.21 -4.25 -3.45
C ILE A 129 -9.74 -3.87 -3.33
N TRP A 130 -9.30 -2.82 -4.03
CA TRP A 130 -7.93 -2.35 -3.94
C TRP A 130 -7.62 -1.68 -2.59
N TYR A 131 -8.43 -0.68 -2.23
CA TYR A 131 -8.11 0.19 -1.10
C TYR A 131 -8.47 -0.40 0.27
N HIS A 132 -9.36 -1.39 0.36
CA HIS A 132 -9.68 -2.01 1.66
C HIS A 132 -8.46 -2.67 2.32
N THR A 133 -7.60 -3.31 1.53
CA THR A 133 -6.36 -3.92 2.01
C THR A 133 -5.24 -2.89 2.14
N LEU A 134 -5.13 -1.97 1.17
CA LEU A 134 -4.05 -0.99 1.16
C LEU A 134 -4.10 -0.02 2.35
N ILE A 135 -5.29 0.48 2.73
CA ILE A 135 -5.46 1.36 3.89
C ILE A 135 -4.95 0.65 5.15
N TYR A 136 -5.37 -0.59 5.38
CA TYR A 136 -4.94 -1.38 6.54
C TYR A 136 -3.43 -1.60 6.58
N ALA A 137 -2.83 -2.03 5.46
CA ALA A 137 -1.39 -2.25 5.36
C ALA A 137 -0.59 -0.97 5.59
N LYS A 138 -1.00 0.15 4.98
CA LYS A 138 -0.31 1.44 5.11
C LYS A 138 -0.47 2.07 6.49
N THR A 139 -1.61 1.89 7.16
CA THR A 139 -1.76 2.28 8.56
C THR A 139 -0.82 1.47 9.47
N GLY A 140 -0.61 0.18 9.19
CA GLY A 140 0.41 -0.62 9.88
C GLY A 140 1.80 -0.01 9.73
N ARG A 141 2.23 0.28 8.49
CA ARG A 141 3.49 0.97 8.21
C ARG A 141 3.61 2.31 8.93
N LEU A 142 2.52 3.09 8.99
CA LEU A 142 2.51 4.40 9.65
C LEU A 142 2.85 4.30 11.14
N VAL A 143 2.26 3.34 11.86
CA VAL A 143 2.41 3.27 13.32
C VAL A 143 3.54 2.37 13.80
N SER A 144 3.99 1.41 12.98
CA SER A 144 5.07 0.48 13.34
C SER A 144 6.29 0.56 12.42
N GLY A 145 6.31 1.51 11.48
CA GLY A 145 7.50 1.81 10.70
C GLY A 145 8.63 2.31 11.60
N THR A 146 9.87 2.25 11.10
CA THR A 146 11.10 2.59 11.82
C THR A 146 11.29 4.12 11.97
N HIS A 147 10.22 4.83 12.31
CA HIS A 147 10.18 6.29 12.43
C HIS A 147 11.10 6.81 13.54
N ASP A 148 11.30 6.02 14.60
CA ASP A 148 12.16 6.40 15.73
C ASP A 148 13.67 6.32 15.41
N MET A 149 14.03 5.64 14.30
CA MET A 149 15.42 5.54 13.82
C MET A 149 15.75 6.58 12.76
N MET A 150 14.73 7.25 12.22
CA MET A 150 14.89 8.32 11.25
C MET A 150 15.15 9.63 11.98
N ASP A 151 15.97 10.49 11.39
CA ASP A 151 15.97 11.88 11.83
C ASP A 151 14.61 12.54 11.58
N GLU A 152 14.39 13.67 12.24
CA GLU A 152 13.12 14.38 12.22
C GLU A 152 12.64 14.75 10.80
N GLU A 153 13.57 15.04 9.87
CA GLU A 153 13.22 15.40 8.50
C GLU A 153 12.71 14.17 7.75
N TRP A 154 13.44 13.06 7.80
CA TRP A 154 13.04 11.81 7.18
C TRP A 154 11.74 11.25 7.75
N ARG A 155 11.57 11.31 9.07
CA ARG A 155 10.34 10.89 9.73
C ARG A 155 9.12 11.64 9.18
N ARG A 156 9.23 12.96 9.03
CA ARG A 156 8.14 13.80 8.47
C ARG A 156 7.86 13.50 7.00
N ILE A 157 8.90 13.22 6.22
CA ILE A 157 8.75 12.86 4.81
C ILE A 157 7.99 11.53 4.69
N GLU A 158 8.39 10.53 5.49
CA GLU A 158 7.78 9.20 5.50
C GLU A 158 6.34 9.21 6.01
N GLU A 159 6.09 9.91 7.11
CA GLU A 159 4.75 10.07 7.68
C GLU A 159 3.82 10.75 6.68
N ARG A 160 4.25 11.89 6.09
CA ARG A 160 3.45 12.62 5.10
C ARG A 160 3.16 11.78 3.86
N GLY A 161 4.16 11.07 3.36
CA GLY A 161 4.00 10.23 2.18
C GLY A 161 3.04 9.07 2.42
N THR A 162 3.19 8.38 3.56
CA THR A 162 2.30 7.28 3.96
C THR A 162 0.87 7.76 4.21
N LEU A 163 0.69 8.89 4.91
CA LEU A 163 -0.61 9.52 5.11
C LEU A 163 -1.26 9.92 3.79
N GLY A 164 -0.50 10.43 2.83
CA GLY A 164 -1.02 10.76 1.50
C GLY A 164 -1.64 9.56 0.79
N VAL A 165 -1.01 8.38 0.91
CA VAL A 165 -1.57 7.12 0.36
C VAL A 165 -2.83 6.69 1.11
N ILE A 166 -2.82 6.74 2.45
CA ILE A 166 -3.98 6.39 3.28
C ILE A 166 -5.17 7.30 2.96
N GLN A 167 -4.96 8.62 2.93
CA GLN A 167 -5.99 9.60 2.61
C GLN A 167 -6.52 9.46 1.19
N LYS A 168 -5.65 9.17 0.21
CA LYS A 168 -6.08 8.83 -1.16
C LYS A 168 -7.01 7.60 -1.15
N GLY A 169 -6.63 6.55 -0.44
CA GLY A 169 -7.43 5.34 -0.30
C GLY A 169 -8.78 5.62 0.35
N ILE A 170 -8.82 6.34 1.48
CA ILE A 170 -10.06 6.73 2.17
C ILE A 170 -10.99 7.47 1.21
N ARG A 171 -10.47 8.45 0.46
CA ARG A 171 -11.25 9.24 -0.49
C ARG A 171 -11.84 8.39 -1.62
N LEU A 172 -11.04 7.51 -2.22
CA LEU A 172 -11.49 6.66 -3.33
C LEU A 172 -12.48 5.59 -2.85
N SER A 173 -12.20 4.93 -1.73
CA SER A 173 -13.16 4.04 -1.06
C SER A 173 -14.47 4.73 -0.70
N ARG A 174 -14.41 5.97 -0.21
CA ARG A 174 -15.60 6.76 0.13
C ARG A 174 -16.42 7.06 -1.13
N SER A 175 -15.79 7.57 -2.18
CA SER A 175 -16.45 7.86 -3.45
C SER A 175 -17.14 6.62 -4.02
N ALA A 176 -16.43 5.48 -4.01
CA ALA A 176 -16.97 4.19 -4.45
C ALA A 176 -18.19 3.77 -3.62
N LEU A 177 -18.10 3.84 -2.30
CA LEU A 177 -19.20 3.48 -1.40
C LEU A 177 -20.39 4.43 -1.51
N GLU A 178 -20.17 5.72 -1.73
CA GLU A 178 -21.24 6.71 -1.94
C GLU A 178 -22.00 6.46 -3.25
N HIS A 179 -21.31 6.07 -4.32
CA HIS A 179 -21.97 5.66 -5.56
C HIS A 179 -22.73 4.35 -5.38
N MET A 180 -22.07 3.31 -4.82
CA MET A 180 -22.70 2.03 -4.49
C MET A 180 -23.93 2.18 -3.58
N PHE A 181 -23.96 3.16 -2.69
CA PHE A 181 -25.11 3.42 -1.82
C PHE A 181 -26.39 3.71 -2.63
N ASN A 182 -26.26 4.36 -3.79
CA ASN A 182 -27.39 4.69 -4.65
C ASN A 182 -27.81 3.50 -5.52
N GLU A 183 -26.83 2.72 -5.99
CA GLU A 183 -27.07 1.63 -6.95
C GLU A 183 -27.39 0.27 -6.28
N LEU A 184 -27.02 0.09 -4.99
CA LEU A 184 -27.17 -1.16 -4.25
C LEU A 184 -28.14 -1.02 -3.06
N PRO A 185 -29.46 -0.87 -3.28
CA PRO A 185 -30.44 -0.66 -2.21
C PRO A 185 -30.56 -1.84 -1.23
N GLY A 186 -30.12 -3.04 -1.62
CA GLY A 186 -30.06 -4.22 -0.75
C GLY A 186 -28.93 -4.17 0.30
N HIS A 187 -27.97 -3.24 0.15
CA HIS A 187 -26.71 -3.22 0.91
C HIS A 187 -26.49 -1.94 1.73
N LEU A 188 -27.52 -1.09 1.86
CA LEU A 188 -27.42 0.25 2.49
C LEU A 188 -26.80 0.21 3.90
N GLU A 189 -27.17 -0.77 4.73
CA GLU A 189 -26.63 -0.87 6.10
C GLU A 189 -25.13 -1.20 6.11
N SER A 190 -24.70 -2.11 5.23
CA SER A 190 -23.29 -2.48 5.09
C SER A 190 -22.47 -1.29 4.62
N ILE A 191 -22.95 -0.59 3.59
CA ILE A 191 -22.28 0.57 3.00
C ILE A 191 -22.21 1.72 4.02
N ALA A 192 -23.30 2.03 4.72
CA ALA A 192 -23.33 3.04 5.77
C ALA A 192 -22.37 2.70 6.92
N GLY A 193 -22.27 1.41 7.29
CA GLY A 193 -21.30 0.92 8.27
C GLY A 193 -19.86 1.20 7.85
N LEU A 194 -19.52 0.91 6.58
CA LEU A 194 -18.19 1.16 6.03
C LEU A 194 -17.83 2.65 6.01
N LEU A 195 -18.76 3.50 5.53
CA LEU A 195 -18.59 4.96 5.52
C LEU A 195 -18.37 5.53 6.93
N LYS A 196 -19.09 4.99 7.93
CA LYS A 196 -18.89 5.37 9.34
C LYS A 196 -17.49 5.02 9.85
N ILE A 197 -16.95 3.86 9.48
CA ILE A 197 -15.59 3.48 9.89
C ILE A 197 -14.55 4.38 9.21
N LEU A 198 -14.69 4.63 7.90
CA LEU A 198 -13.81 5.57 7.18
C LEU A 198 -13.79 6.96 7.82
N ASN A 199 -14.96 7.49 8.19
CA ASN A 199 -15.08 8.75 8.94
C ASN A 199 -14.33 8.72 10.28
N ARG A 200 -14.32 7.58 10.99
CA ARG A 200 -13.58 7.43 12.25
C ARG A 200 -12.07 7.42 12.01
N ILE A 201 -11.61 6.76 10.95
CA ILE A 201 -10.19 6.75 10.58
C ILE A 201 -9.72 8.18 10.23
N GLU A 202 -10.49 8.89 9.41
CA GLU A 202 -10.17 10.27 9.00
C GLU A 202 -10.10 11.22 10.20
N ARG A 203 -11.07 11.14 11.13
CA ARG A 203 -11.03 11.91 12.38
C ARG A 203 -9.84 11.56 13.27
N GLN A 204 -9.45 10.29 13.32
CA GLN A 204 -8.27 9.88 14.09
C GLN A 204 -7.00 10.50 13.49
N ILE A 205 -6.90 10.56 12.16
CA ILE A 205 -5.79 11.22 11.44
C ILE A 205 -5.71 12.70 11.81
N GLU A 206 -6.84 13.39 11.91
CA GLU A 206 -6.90 14.81 12.26
C GLU A 206 -6.63 15.12 13.73
N THR A 207 -6.94 14.16 14.63
CA THR A 207 -6.92 14.40 16.08
C THR A 207 -5.62 13.94 16.72
N ASP A 208 -5.26 12.66 16.56
CA ASP A 208 -4.06 12.06 17.17
C ASP A 208 -3.71 10.74 16.46
N LEU A 209 -2.70 10.77 15.60
CA LEU A 209 -2.24 9.58 14.86
C LEU A 209 -1.72 8.47 15.77
N TYR A 210 -1.13 8.84 16.90
CA TYR A 210 -0.38 7.93 17.77
C TYR A 210 -1.13 7.62 19.07
N GLN A 211 -2.43 7.93 19.14
CA GLN A 211 -3.27 7.56 20.26
C GLN A 211 -3.18 6.06 20.51
N ARG A 212 -2.72 5.70 21.71
CA ARG A 212 -2.69 4.33 22.18
C ARG A 212 -4.10 3.85 22.52
N ALA A 213 -4.39 2.62 22.18
CA ALA A 213 -5.66 1.99 22.47
C ALA A 213 -5.57 1.27 23.82
N ASP A 214 -6.49 1.60 24.73
CA ASP A 214 -6.63 0.96 26.03
C ASP A 214 -6.85 -0.57 25.92
#